data_AF-A0A0U3HUJ5-F1
#
_entry.id   AF-A0A0U3HUJ5-F1
#
_cell.length_a   1.000
_cell.length_b   1.000
_cell.length_c   1.000
_cell.angle_alpha   90.00
_cell.angle_beta   90.00
_cell.angle_gamma   90.00
#
_symmetry.space_group_name_H-M   'P 1'
#
loop_
_entity.id
_entity.type
_entity.pdbx_description
1 polymer ?
#
loop_
_entity_poly.entity_id
_entity_poly.type
_entity_poly.pdbx_seq_one_letter_code
_entity_poly.pdbx_strand_id
1 'polypeptide(L)'
;MIAAALAAALLALGLLVHLALNAVRATGAAAPPRPRITPEQARHAGAEDMRAAWLGAQLGALPPPQRGGDAAFVAARLAEVPRADWDAAALRRHGQLLWSLRPAAARAGLLAEVEERLDRVAAMLSDLTGREFDTRLGQSDERCLCHPDPQVRAAYLAGGSDGVDAVMRTISEARARGRQDAAARAAADSLARQRNAALRALREIDRATRTRDAHAAWDEQARQLGG
;
A
#
# COMPACT_ATOMS: atom_id res chain seq x y z
N MET A 1 -67.68 26.25 -42.82
CA MET A 1 -67.84 25.40 -41.62
C MET A 1 -66.66 24.45 -41.36
N ILE A 2 -66.10 23.79 -42.39
CA ILE A 2 -64.99 22.83 -42.22
C ILE A 2 -63.70 23.45 -41.66
N ALA A 3 -63.34 24.67 -42.07
CA ALA A 3 -62.12 25.35 -41.61
C ALA A 3 -62.12 25.70 -40.10
N ALA A 4 -63.29 26.05 -39.55
CA ALA A 4 -63.43 26.39 -38.14
C ALA A 4 -63.31 25.15 -37.22
N ALA A 5 -63.83 24.00 -37.67
CA ALA A 5 -63.70 22.74 -36.95
C ALA A 5 -62.24 22.25 -36.93
N LEU A 6 -61.50 22.45 -38.03
CA LEU A 6 -60.09 22.06 -38.13
C LEU A 6 -59.19 22.93 -37.23
N ALA A 7 -59.46 24.23 -37.14
CA ALA A 7 -58.75 25.13 -36.23
C ALA A 7 -59.00 24.79 -34.75
N ALA A 8 -60.24 24.45 -34.39
CA ALA A 8 -60.59 24.02 -33.03
C ALA A 8 -59.92 22.69 -32.66
N ALA A 9 -59.85 21.73 -33.59
CA ALA A 9 -59.18 20.45 -33.37
C ALA A 9 -57.65 20.61 -33.17
N LEU A 10 -57.01 21.51 -33.92
CA LEU A 10 -55.58 21.80 -33.77
C LEU A 10 -55.26 22.51 -32.44
N LEU A 11 -56.13 23.42 -31.99
CA LEU A 11 -55.99 24.06 -30.68
C LEU A 11 -56.19 23.07 -29.53
N ALA A 12 -57.18 22.18 -29.62
CA ALA A 12 -57.40 21.14 -28.62
C ALA A 12 -56.21 20.16 -28.54
N LEU A 13 -55.64 19.79 -29.70
CA LEU A 13 -54.45 18.94 -29.75
C LEU A 13 -53.23 19.64 -29.15
N GLY A 14 -53.01 20.92 -29.46
CA GLY A 14 -51.94 21.73 -28.87
C GLY A 14 -52.07 21.85 -27.35
N LEU A 15 -53.29 22.03 -26.84
CA LEU A 15 -53.57 22.10 -25.40
C LEU A 15 -53.31 20.76 -24.71
N LEU A 16 -53.73 19.65 -25.33
CA LEU A 16 -53.49 18.29 -24.82
C LEU A 16 -52.00 17.94 -24.78
N VAL A 17 -51.24 18.31 -25.82
CA VAL A 17 -49.79 18.12 -25.84
C VAL A 17 -49.11 18.98 -24.78
N HIS A 18 -49.55 20.22 -24.58
CA HIS A 18 -49.01 21.10 -23.54
C HIS A 18 -49.31 20.59 -22.13
N LEU A 19 -50.53 20.10 -21.89
CA LEU A 19 -50.92 19.47 -20.62
C LEU A 19 -50.16 18.17 -20.36
N ALA A 20 -49.95 17.33 -21.38
CA ALA A 20 -49.17 16.11 -21.27
C ALA A 20 -47.69 16.38 -20.97
N LEU A 21 -47.08 17.37 -21.63
CA LEU A 21 -45.70 17.79 -21.37
C LEU A 21 -45.53 18.38 -19.95
N ASN A 22 -46.51 19.15 -19.48
CA ASN A 22 -46.49 19.69 -18.12
C ASN A 22 -46.74 18.61 -17.07
N ALA A 23 -47.59 17.61 -17.36
CA ALA A 23 -47.80 16.45 -16.49
C ALA A 23 -46.53 15.59 -16.38
N VAL A 24 -45.80 15.38 -17.48
CA VAL A 24 -44.52 14.65 -17.48
C VAL A 24 -43.43 15.40 -16.68
N ARG A 25 -43.39 16.74 -16.75
CA ARG A 25 -42.53 17.57 -15.90
C ARG A 25 -42.94 17.54 -14.42
N ALA A 26 -44.24 17.45 -14.14
CA ALA A 26 -44.77 17.35 -12.78
C ALA A 26 -44.58 15.95 -12.17
N THR A 27 -44.52 14.90 -12.99
CA THR A 27 -44.09 13.54 -12.60
C THR A 27 -42.57 13.39 -12.61
N GLY A 28 -41.82 14.49 -12.48
CA GLY A 28 -40.45 14.44 -11.98
C GLY A 28 -40.47 13.85 -10.59
N ALA A 29 -40.54 12.51 -10.51
CA ALA A 29 -40.23 11.75 -9.31
C ALA A 29 -38.94 12.35 -8.79
N ALA A 30 -39.03 13.03 -7.64
CA ALA A 30 -37.91 13.72 -7.04
C ALA A 30 -36.73 12.76 -7.08
N ALA A 31 -35.73 13.09 -7.89
CA ALA A 31 -34.53 12.28 -7.96
C ALA A 31 -34.08 12.07 -6.51
N PRO A 32 -33.80 10.81 -6.11
CA PRO A 32 -33.44 10.53 -4.72
C PRO A 32 -32.38 11.54 -4.31
N PRO A 33 -32.51 12.19 -3.15
CA PRO A 33 -31.58 13.24 -2.74
C PRO A 33 -30.17 12.67 -2.86
N ARG A 34 -29.37 13.25 -3.77
CA ARG A 34 -27.98 12.84 -3.93
C ARG A 34 -27.34 12.88 -2.55
N PRO A 35 -26.60 11.84 -2.14
CA PRO A 35 -25.96 11.83 -0.83
C PRO A 35 -25.15 13.11 -0.71
N ARG A 36 -25.46 13.92 0.32
CA ARG A 36 -24.76 15.18 0.58
C ARG A 36 -23.34 14.82 1.01
N ILE A 37 -22.37 15.12 0.16
CA ILE A 37 -20.95 14.98 0.47
C ILE A 37 -20.59 16.11 1.44
N THR A 38 -20.08 15.75 2.62
CA THR A 38 -19.57 16.74 3.57
C THR A 38 -18.15 17.16 3.17
N PRO A 39 -17.68 18.37 3.57
CA PRO A 39 -16.29 18.77 3.36
C PRO A 39 -15.28 17.78 3.97
N GLU A 40 -15.61 17.14 5.09
CA GLU A 40 -14.75 16.12 5.71
C GLU A 40 -14.65 14.84 4.87
N GLN A 41 -15.78 14.36 4.35
CA GLN A 41 -15.80 13.21 3.43
C GLN A 41 -15.02 13.53 2.15
N ALA A 42 -15.16 14.74 1.62
CA ALA A 42 -14.41 15.20 0.46
C ALA A 42 -12.90 15.24 0.74
N ARG A 43 -12.49 15.75 1.91
CA ARG A 43 -11.07 15.73 2.31
C ARG A 43 -10.53 14.30 2.39
N HIS A 44 -11.27 13.40 3.03
CA HIS A 44 -10.86 12.00 3.11
C HIS A 44 -10.77 11.35 1.72
N ALA A 45 -11.74 11.59 0.84
CA ALA A 45 -11.73 11.10 -0.53
C ALA A 45 -10.51 11.61 -1.32
N GLY A 46 -10.15 12.89 -1.16
CA GLY A 46 -8.95 13.46 -1.82
C GLY A 46 -7.66 12.78 -1.37
N ALA A 47 -7.53 12.50 -0.07
CA ALA A 47 -6.37 11.79 0.46
C ALA A 47 -6.30 10.34 -0.03
N GLU A 48 -7.43 9.63 -0.02
CA GLU A 48 -7.52 8.24 -0.49
C GLU A 48 -7.26 8.11 -2.00
N ASP A 49 -7.79 9.01 -2.83
CA ASP A 49 -7.53 9.01 -4.28
C ASP A 49 -6.02 9.21 -4.56
N MET A 50 -5.37 10.11 -3.82
CA MET A 50 -3.94 10.35 -3.95
C MET A 50 -3.13 9.09 -3.60
N ARG A 51 -3.47 8.45 -2.49
CA ARG A 51 -2.85 7.19 -2.06
C ARG A 51 -3.09 6.06 -3.07
N ALA A 52 -4.33 5.91 -3.55
CA ALA A 52 -4.70 4.90 -4.54
C ALA A 52 -3.96 5.09 -5.88
N ALA A 53 -3.83 6.33 -6.35
CA ALA A 53 -3.08 6.66 -7.55
C ALA A 53 -1.59 6.34 -7.40
N TRP A 54 -0.98 6.67 -6.24
CA TRP A 54 0.39 6.30 -5.95
C TRP A 54 0.59 4.78 -5.94
N LEU A 55 -0.26 4.04 -5.24
CA LEU A 55 -0.22 2.57 -5.22
C LEU A 55 -0.37 1.99 -6.63
N GLY A 56 -1.30 2.50 -7.43
CA GLY A 56 -1.47 2.10 -8.83
C GLY A 56 -0.23 2.37 -9.69
N ALA A 57 0.41 3.53 -9.52
CA ALA A 57 1.63 3.87 -10.25
C ALA A 57 2.81 2.93 -9.92
N GLN A 58 2.94 2.51 -8.66
CA GLN A 58 4.02 1.61 -8.22
C GLN A 58 3.76 0.14 -8.56
N LEU A 59 2.53 -0.33 -8.34
CA LEU A 59 2.13 -1.73 -8.53
C LEU A 59 1.82 -2.05 -10.00
N GLY A 60 1.52 -1.05 -10.82
CA GLY A 60 1.12 -1.24 -12.21
C GLY A 60 -0.31 -1.78 -12.32
N ALA A 61 -0.51 -2.79 -13.17
CA ALA A 61 -1.83 -3.39 -13.36
C ALA A 61 -2.32 -4.03 -12.04
N LEU A 62 -3.41 -3.50 -11.50
CA LEU A 62 -3.99 -3.96 -10.24
C LEU A 62 -4.93 -5.14 -10.49
N PRO A 63 -4.71 -6.29 -9.82
CA PRO A 63 -5.57 -7.45 -10.00
C PRO A 63 -6.97 -7.23 -9.41
N PRO A 64 -7.99 -7.97 -9.91
CA PRO A 64 -9.32 -7.92 -9.32
C PRO A 64 -9.30 -8.43 -7.87
N PRO A 65 -10.24 -7.98 -7.03
CA PRO A 65 -10.31 -8.40 -5.64
C PRO A 65 -10.59 -9.91 -5.51
N GLN A 66 -9.82 -10.58 -4.65
CA GLN A 66 -10.06 -11.96 -4.27
C GLN A 66 -11.24 -12.03 -3.31
N ARG A 67 -12.26 -12.81 -3.70
CA ARG A 67 -13.47 -12.98 -2.90
C ARG A 67 -13.35 -14.09 -1.87
N GLY A 68 -12.48 -15.08 -2.13
CA GLY A 68 -12.17 -16.18 -1.22
C GLY A 68 -10.93 -15.89 -0.39
N GLY A 69 -11.03 -16.07 0.92
CA GLY A 69 -9.95 -15.85 1.88
C GLY A 69 -10.54 -15.66 3.27
N ASP A 70 -10.18 -16.53 4.20
CA ASP A 70 -10.48 -16.38 5.62
C ASP A 70 -9.38 -15.57 6.33
N ALA A 71 -9.57 -15.30 7.62
CA ALA A 71 -8.61 -14.53 8.41
C ALA A 71 -7.22 -15.20 8.46
N ALA A 72 -7.17 -16.54 8.52
CA ALA A 72 -5.92 -17.29 8.55
C ALA A 72 -5.11 -17.13 7.25
N PHE A 73 -5.81 -17.16 6.11
CA PHE A 73 -5.19 -16.92 4.81
C PHE A 73 -4.60 -15.50 4.70
N VAL A 74 -5.35 -14.48 5.13
CA VAL A 74 -4.85 -13.09 5.14
C VAL A 74 -3.65 -12.94 6.07
N ALA A 75 -3.72 -13.50 7.28
CA ALA A 75 -2.63 -13.47 8.25
C ALA A 75 -1.36 -14.17 7.72
N ALA A 76 -1.50 -15.32 7.06
CA ALA A 76 -0.37 -16.04 6.45
C ALA A 76 0.32 -15.19 5.36
N ARG A 77 -0.43 -14.40 4.58
CA ARG A 77 0.15 -13.49 3.58
C ARG A 77 0.80 -12.27 4.22
N LEU A 78 0.24 -11.73 5.30
CA LEU A 78 0.87 -10.67 6.08
C LEU A 78 2.17 -11.11 6.76
N ALA A 79 2.28 -12.38 7.15
CA ALA A 79 3.49 -12.94 7.76
C ALA A 79 4.70 -12.92 6.80
N GLU A 80 4.49 -12.89 5.49
CA GLU A 80 5.55 -12.75 4.50
C GLU A 80 6.04 -11.29 4.47
N VAL A 81 7.14 -10.99 5.16
CA VAL A 81 7.70 -9.64 5.26
C VAL A 81 8.55 -9.30 4.02
N PRO A 82 8.30 -8.17 3.33
CA PRO A 82 9.10 -7.75 2.18
C PRO A 82 10.54 -7.48 2.61
N ARG A 83 11.49 -8.07 1.87
CA ARG A 83 12.91 -8.01 2.19
C ARG A 83 13.64 -7.01 1.29
N ALA A 84 14.71 -6.42 1.80
CA ALA A 84 15.50 -5.42 1.06
C ALA A 84 16.25 -5.99 -0.16
N ASP A 85 16.46 -7.31 -0.21
CA ASP A 85 17.08 -8.01 -1.35
C ASP A 85 16.07 -8.39 -2.44
N TRP A 86 14.78 -8.10 -2.24
CA TRP A 86 13.77 -8.35 -3.27
C TRP A 86 13.89 -7.37 -4.43
N ASP A 87 13.85 -7.90 -5.64
CA ASP A 87 13.74 -7.08 -6.84
C ASP A 87 12.36 -6.41 -6.97
N ALA A 88 12.27 -5.44 -7.87
CA ALA A 88 11.02 -4.72 -8.12
C ALA A 88 9.89 -5.64 -8.61
N ALA A 89 10.19 -6.77 -9.27
CA ALA A 89 9.17 -7.68 -9.76
C ALA A 89 8.53 -8.49 -8.61
N ALA A 90 9.34 -8.97 -7.67
CA ALA A 90 8.89 -9.66 -6.47
C ALA A 90 8.04 -8.75 -5.58
N LEU A 91 8.51 -7.51 -5.36
CA LEU A 91 7.76 -6.51 -4.61
C LEU A 91 6.41 -6.18 -5.27
N ARG A 92 6.38 -5.98 -6.60
CA ARG A 92 5.11 -5.75 -7.32
C ARG A 92 4.16 -6.91 -7.18
N ARG A 93 4.61 -8.15 -7.38
CA ARG A 93 3.75 -9.35 -7.22
C ARG A 93 3.16 -9.44 -5.81
N HIS A 94 3.99 -9.19 -4.79
CA HIS A 94 3.51 -9.21 -3.41
C HIS A 94 2.52 -8.08 -3.12
N GLY A 95 2.79 -6.85 -3.58
CA GLY A 95 1.86 -5.73 -3.44
C GLY A 95 0.54 -5.94 -4.20
N GLN A 96 0.58 -6.47 -5.42
CA GLN A 96 -0.61 -6.85 -6.18
C GLN A 96 -1.44 -7.92 -5.47
N LEU A 97 -0.78 -8.91 -4.86
CA LEU A 97 -1.45 -9.91 -4.03
C LEU A 97 -2.17 -9.24 -2.86
N LEU A 98 -1.48 -8.42 -2.07
CA LEU A 98 -2.07 -7.70 -0.93
C LEU A 98 -3.24 -6.81 -1.36
N TRP A 99 -3.11 -6.12 -2.49
CA TRP A 99 -4.18 -5.29 -3.07
C TRP A 99 -5.45 -6.11 -3.30
N SER A 100 -5.30 -7.31 -3.89
CA SER A 100 -6.45 -8.19 -4.13
C SER A 100 -7.11 -8.70 -2.84
N LEU A 101 -6.39 -8.72 -1.72
CA LEU A 101 -6.88 -9.23 -0.43
C LEU A 101 -7.63 -8.18 0.41
N ARG A 102 -7.60 -6.89 0.03
CA ARG A 102 -8.22 -5.80 0.80
C ARG A 102 -9.67 -6.11 1.23
N PRO A 103 -10.57 -6.63 0.38
CA PRO A 103 -11.94 -6.94 0.83
C PRO A 103 -12.02 -8.08 1.84
N ALA A 104 -11.15 -9.10 1.72
CA ALA A 104 -11.08 -10.19 2.69
C ALA A 104 -10.49 -9.71 4.02
N ALA A 105 -9.45 -8.87 3.97
CA ALA A 105 -8.84 -8.24 5.13
C ALA A 105 -9.83 -7.34 5.89
N ALA A 106 -10.66 -6.58 5.18
CA ALA A 106 -11.74 -5.78 5.77
C ALA A 106 -12.73 -6.64 6.57
N ARG A 107 -13.16 -7.78 6.04
CA ARG A 107 -14.04 -8.72 6.76
C ARG A 107 -13.34 -9.40 7.94
N ALA A 108 -12.02 -9.59 7.85
CA ALA A 108 -11.21 -10.23 8.89
C ALA A 108 -10.70 -9.24 9.96
N GLY A 109 -10.96 -7.94 9.84
CA GLY A 109 -10.44 -6.92 10.76
C GLY A 109 -8.94 -6.65 10.62
N LEU A 110 -8.32 -7.04 9.50
CA LEU A 110 -6.87 -6.91 9.22
C LEU A 110 -6.56 -5.89 8.12
N LEU A 111 -7.53 -5.01 7.81
CA LEU A 111 -7.38 -4.06 6.70
C LEU A 111 -6.23 -3.09 6.96
N ALA A 112 -6.12 -2.55 8.17
CA ALA A 112 -5.09 -1.56 8.50
C ALA A 112 -3.68 -2.12 8.30
N GLU A 113 -3.44 -3.37 8.69
CA GLU A 113 -2.16 -4.07 8.52
C GLU A 113 -1.85 -4.33 7.03
N VAL A 114 -2.87 -4.66 6.24
CA VAL A 114 -2.73 -4.79 4.78
C VAL A 114 -2.40 -3.45 4.14
N GLU A 115 -3.08 -2.37 4.54
CA GLU A 115 -2.81 -1.02 4.02
C GLU A 115 -1.40 -0.54 4.39
N GLU A 116 -0.97 -0.72 5.64
CA GLU A 116 0.39 -0.37 6.07
C GLU A 116 1.43 -1.18 5.27
N ARG A 117 1.17 -2.47 5.05
CA ARG A 117 2.07 -3.30 4.27
C ARG A 117 2.13 -2.87 2.80
N LEU A 118 0.99 -2.52 2.21
CA LEU A 118 0.93 -1.98 0.84
C LEU A 118 1.76 -0.71 0.71
N ASP A 119 1.62 0.21 1.67
CA ASP A 119 2.38 1.46 1.70
C ASP A 119 3.89 1.20 1.81
N ARG A 120 4.28 0.24 2.66
CA ARG A 120 5.69 -0.17 2.76
C ARG A 120 6.22 -0.72 1.43
N VAL A 121 5.47 -1.60 0.77
CA VAL A 121 5.88 -2.19 -0.52
C VAL A 121 5.99 -1.12 -1.60
N ALA A 122 5.01 -0.22 -1.69
CA ALA A 122 5.02 0.87 -2.64
C ALA A 122 6.17 1.85 -2.39
N ALA A 123 6.49 2.14 -1.13
CA ALA A 123 7.65 2.96 -0.78
C ALA A 123 8.98 2.31 -1.18
N MET A 124 9.14 1.00 -0.96
CA MET A 124 10.31 0.25 -1.43
C MET A 124 10.42 0.26 -2.97
N LEU A 125 9.30 0.15 -3.67
CA LEU A 125 9.25 0.26 -5.13
C LEU A 125 9.61 1.66 -5.63
N SER A 126 9.11 2.71 -4.98
CA SER A 126 9.47 4.09 -5.31
C SER A 126 10.97 4.33 -5.16
N ASP A 127 11.60 3.77 -4.12
CA ASP A 127 13.04 3.89 -3.89
C ASP A 127 13.85 3.13 -4.96
N LEU A 128 13.46 1.90 -5.28
CA LEU A 128 14.15 1.07 -6.26
C LEU A 128 14.01 1.55 -7.71
N THR A 129 12.85 2.10 -8.06
CA THR A 129 12.55 2.49 -9.45
C THR A 129 12.83 3.95 -9.74
N GLY A 130 12.96 4.80 -8.71
CA GLY A 130 13.10 6.25 -8.87
C GLY A 130 11.89 6.90 -9.57
N ARG A 131 10.77 6.18 -9.69
CA ARG A 131 9.61 6.66 -10.43
C ARG A 131 8.87 7.72 -9.63
N GLU A 132 8.91 8.95 -10.13
CA GLU A 132 8.15 10.05 -9.56
C GLU A 132 6.64 9.77 -9.61
N PHE A 133 5.95 10.22 -8.57
CA PHE A 133 4.51 10.15 -8.48
C PHE A 133 3.88 11.39 -9.12
N ASP A 134 3.10 11.19 -10.19
CA ASP A 134 2.30 12.26 -10.79
C ASP A 134 1.03 12.48 -9.98
N THR A 135 1.01 13.57 -9.20
CA THR A 135 -0.10 13.93 -8.31
C THR A 135 -1.40 14.23 -9.05
N ARG A 136 -1.34 14.51 -10.36
CA ARG A 136 -2.54 14.71 -11.19
C ARG A 136 -3.38 13.45 -11.32
N LEU A 137 -2.76 12.27 -11.16
CA LEU A 137 -3.47 11.00 -11.22
C LEU A 137 -4.32 10.74 -9.96
N GLY A 138 -4.08 11.47 -8.88
CA GLY A 138 -4.78 11.34 -7.60
C GLY A 138 -6.01 12.25 -7.44
N GLN A 139 -6.44 12.96 -8.49
CA GLN A 139 -7.63 13.81 -8.45
C GLN A 139 -8.69 13.24 -9.40
N SER A 140 -9.44 12.23 -8.94
CA SER A 140 -10.31 11.42 -9.80
C SER A 140 -11.81 11.49 -9.48
N ASP A 141 -12.21 11.87 -8.26
CA ASP A 141 -13.62 11.93 -7.89
C ASP A 141 -14.32 13.18 -8.43
N GLU A 142 -14.92 13.04 -9.62
CA GLU A 142 -15.71 14.10 -10.28
C GLU A 142 -16.85 14.64 -9.40
N ARG A 143 -17.40 13.83 -8.49
CA ARG A 143 -18.48 14.28 -7.59
C ARG A 143 -17.99 15.33 -6.61
N CYS A 144 -16.71 15.25 -6.23
CA CYS A 144 -16.05 16.22 -5.37
C CYS A 144 -15.49 17.39 -6.19
N LEU A 145 -14.83 17.14 -7.32
CA LEU A 145 -14.23 18.17 -8.18
C LEU A 145 -15.27 19.11 -8.81
N CYS A 146 -16.41 18.58 -9.23
CA CYS A 146 -17.49 19.36 -9.85
C CYS A 146 -18.61 19.68 -8.86
N HIS A 147 -18.39 19.48 -7.55
CA HIS A 147 -19.41 19.73 -6.54
C HIS A 147 -19.86 21.20 -6.57
N PRO A 148 -21.16 21.52 -6.47
CA PRO A 148 -21.64 22.91 -6.52
C PRO A 148 -21.11 23.77 -5.37
N ASP A 149 -21.00 23.20 -4.17
CA ASP A 149 -20.43 23.88 -3.00
C ASP A 149 -18.89 24.05 -3.14
N PRO A 150 -18.36 25.28 -3.18
CA PRO A 150 -16.92 25.53 -3.22
C PRO A 150 -16.15 25.00 -2.01
N GLN A 151 -16.77 24.89 -0.83
CA GLN A 151 -16.10 24.37 0.37
C GLN A 151 -15.80 22.88 0.23
N VAL A 152 -16.70 22.11 -0.40
CA VAL A 152 -16.51 20.69 -0.68
C VAL A 152 -15.37 20.49 -1.68
N ARG A 153 -15.32 21.29 -2.77
CA ARG A 153 -14.22 21.25 -3.75
C ARG A 153 -12.88 21.57 -3.10
N ALA A 154 -12.83 22.65 -2.32
CA ALA A 154 -11.62 23.08 -1.62
C ALA A 154 -11.14 22.02 -0.62
N ALA A 155 -12.06 21.39 0.12
CA ALA A 155 -11.71 20.34 1.06
C ALA A 155 -11.15 19.09 0.37
N TYR A 156 -11.69 18.69 -0.79
CA TYR A 156 -11.15 17.61 -1.60
C TYR A 156 -9.71 17.87 -2.06
N LEU A 157 -9.46 19.06 -2.61
CA LEU A 157 -8.12 19.44 -3.05
C LEU A 157 -7.12 19.52 -1.88
N ALA A 158 -7.56 20.05 -0.73
CA ALA A 158 -6.76 20.08 0.49
C ALA A 158 -6.41 18.66 0.97
N GLY A 159 -7.40 17.75 0.97
CA GLY A 159 -7.17 16.34 1.29
C GLY A 159 -6.21 15.66 0.32
N GLY A 160 -6.27 15.99 -0.96
CA GLY A 160 -5.28 15.54 -1.96
C GLY A 160 -3.86 15.97 -1.59
N SER A 161 -3.66 17.24 -1.21
CA SER A 161 -2.37 17.74 -0.72
C SER A 161 -1.89 17.00 0.54
N ASP A 162 -2.78 16.84 1.53
CA ASP A 162 -2.48 16.08 2.76
C ASP A 162 -2.08 14.62 2.42
N GLY A 163 -2.73 14.03 1.42
CA GLY A 163 -2.42 12.71 0.89
C GLY A 163 -1.02 12.63 0.27
N VAL A 164 -0.60 13.64 -0.51
CA VAL A 164 0.77 13.72 -1.06
C VAL A 164 1.79 13.77 0.06
N ASP A 165 1.57 14.62 1.08
CA ASP A 165 2.48 14.75 2.21
C ASP A 165 2.59 13.43 2.98
N ALA A 166 1.47 12.73 3.19
CA ALA A 166 1.45 11.42 3.81
C ALA A 166 2.24 10.37 3.01
N VAL A 167 2.11 10.35 1.68
CA VAL A 167 2.89 9.46 0.79
C VAL A 167 4.38 9.76 0.91
N MET A 168 4.79 11.03 0.80
CA MET A 168 6.20 11.42 0.85
C MET A 168 6.85 11.13 2.22
N ARG A 169 6.10 11.34 3.31
CA ARG A 169 6.50 10.93 4.66
C ARG A 169 6.71 9.42 4.73
N THR A 170 5.77 8.64 4.19
CA THR A 170 5.85 7.18 4.20
C THR A 170 7.06 6.65 3.43
N ILE A 171 7.36 7.24 2.27
CA ILE A 171 8.59 6.93 1.51
C ILE A 171 9.84 7.23 2.34
N SER A 172 9.87 8.39 3.00
CA SER A 172 11.01 8.81 3.83
C SER A 172 11.22 7.89 5.04
N GLU A 173 10.14 7.48 5.71
CA GLU A 173 10.17 6.53 6.81
C GLU A 173 10.64 5.14 6.34
N ALA A 174 10.15 4.65 5.20
CA ALA A 174 10.59 3.37 4.64
C ALA A 174 12.09 3.38 4.31
N ARG A 175 12.61 4.47 3.74
CA ARG A 175 14.05 4.65 3.51
C ARG A 175 14.85 4.65 4.81
N ALA A 176 14.37 5.33 5.84
CA ALA A 176 15.03 5.37 7.14
C ALA A 176 15.09 3.96 7.78
N ARG A 177 13.98 3.23 7.76
CA ARG A 177 13.91 1.83 8.21
C ARG A 177 14.85 0.93 7.39
N GLY A 178 14.87 1.08 6.07
CA GLY A 178 15.78 0.33 5.20
C GLY A 178 17.27 0.51 5.54
N ARG A 179 17.68 1.76 5.88
CA ARG A 179 19.04 2.04 6.36
C ARG A 179 19.33 1.40 7.71
N GLN A 180 18.38 1.44 8.64
CA GLN A 180 18.50 0.78 9.96
C GLN A 180 18.64 -0.74 9.81
N ASP A 181 17.83 -1.37 8.97
CA ASP A 181 17.88 -2.81 8.70
C ASP A 181 19.20 -3.23 8.05
N ALA A 182 19.76 -2.39 7.15
CA ALA A 182 21.06 -2.63 6.55
C ALA A 182 22.20 -2.52 7.59
N ALA A 183 22.15 -1.50 8.46
CA ALA A 183 23.12 -1.34 9.54
C ALA A 183 23.08 -2.49 10.55
N ALA A 184 21.87 -2.93 10.95
CA ALA A 184 21.69 -4.06 11.86
C ALA A 184 22.26 -5.37 11.29
N ARG A 185 22.05 -5.63 9.99
CA ARG A 185 22.62 -6.80 9.30
C ARG A 185 24.15 -6.74 9.25
N ALA A 186 24.72 -5.59 8.88
CA ALA A 186 26.17 -5.41 8.86
C ALA A 186 26.80 -5.61 10.25
N ALA A 187 26.14 -5.14 11.31
CA ALA A 187 26.56 -5.34 12.69
C ALA A 187 26.51 -6.83 13.09
N ALA A 188 25.43 -7.53 12.75
CA ALA A 188 25.28 -8.97 13.00
C ALA A 188 26.37 -9.79 12.28
N ASP A 189 26.67 -9.48 11.02
CA ASP A 189 27.72 -10.14 10.25
C ASP A 189 29.11 -9.89 10.84
N SER A 190 29.36 -8.65 11.31
CA SER A 190 30.62 -8.31 11.99
C SER A 190 30.79 -9.11 13.29
N LEU A 191 29.74 -9.19 14.10
CA LEU A 191 29.75 -9.96 15.35
C LEU A 191 29.97 -11.45 15.08
N ALA A 192 29.33 -12.01 14.05
CA ALA A 192 29.53 -13.40 13.65
C ALA A 192 30.98 -13.68 13.24
N ARG A 193 31.62 -12.77 12.48
CA ARG A 193 33.04 -12.87 12.12
C ARG A 193 33.95 -12.82 13.34
N GLN A 194 33.71 -11.88 14.26
CA GLN A 194 34.48 -11.74 15.50
C GLN A 194 34.36 -12.99 16.37
N ARG A 195 33.13 -13.51 16.57
CA ARG A 195 32.89 -14.77 17.29
C ARG A 195 33.65 -15.93 16.67
N ASN A 196 33.57 -16.08 15.34
CA ASN A 196 34.24 -17.18 14.65
C ASN A 196 35.78 -17.04 14.66
N ALA A 197 36.31 -15.81 14.69
CA ALA A 197 37.74 -15.57 14.87
C ALA A 197 38.20 -15.93 16.29
N ALA A 198 37.45 -15.50 17.32
CA ALA A 198 37.74 -15.83 18.72
C ALA A 198 37.71 -17.35 18.95
N LEU A 199 36.70 -18.05 18.42
CA LEU A 199 36.61 -19.51 18.51
C LEU A 199 37.79 -20.22 17.81
N ARG A 200 38.28 -19.68 16.69
CA ARG A 200 39.47 -20.22 16.02
C ARG A 200 40.72 -20.02 16.87
N ALA A 201 40.93 -18.81 17.39
CA ALA A 201 42.04 -18.51 18.28
C ALA A 201 42.06 -19.42 19.53
N LEU A 202 40.90 -19.67 20.15
CA LEU A 202 40.79 -20.60 21.28
C LEU A 202 41.20 -22.03 20.92
N ARG A 203 40.79 -22.53 19.74
CA ARG A 203 41.19 -23.87 19.27
C ARG A 203 42.68 -23.97 18.98
N GLU A 204 43.28 -22.90 18.45
CA GLU A 204 44.73 -22.84 18.19
C GLU A 204 45.53 -22.84 19.49
N ILE A 205 45.09 -22.08 20.51
CA ILE A 205 45.70 -22.08 21.85
C ILE A 205 45.61 -23.46 22.48
N ASP A 206 44.43 -24.07 22.51
CA ASP A 206 44.22 -25.40 23.08
C ASP A 206 45.07 -26.46 22.37
N ARG A 207 45.13 -26.44 21.03
CA ARG A 207 46.01 -27.32 20.26
C ARG A 207 47.49 -27.13 20.60
N ALA A 208 47.95 -25.88 20.74
CA ALA A 208 49.32 -25.58 21.09
C ALA A 208 49.68 -26.07 22.51
N THR A 209 48.77 -25.87 23.47
CA THR A 209 48.96 -26.33 24.86
C THR A 209 49.02 -27.86 24.94
N ARG A 210 48.07 -28.59 24.34
CA ARG A 210 48.11 -30.06 24.31
C ARG A 210 49.39 -30.62 23.68
N THR A 211 49.87 -29.98 22.60
CA THR A 211 51.11 -30.40 21.93
C THR A 211 52.32 -30.20 22.84
N ARG A 212 52.38 -29.08 23.59
CA ARG A 212 53.45 -28.81 24.56
C ARG A 212 53.43 -29.83 25.71
N ASP A 213 52.26 -30.09 26.27
CA ASP A 213 52.10 -31.03 27.38
C ASP A 213 52.48 -32.46 26.96
N ALA A 214 52.14 -32.87 25.73
CA ALA A 214 52.56 -34.16 25.17
C ALA A 214 54.08 -34.30 25.03
N HIS A 215 54.77 -33.25 24.57
CA HIS A 215 56.25 -33.25 24.49
C HIS A 215 56.88 -33.30 25.88
N ALA A 216 56.37 -32.52 26.83
CA ALA A 216 56.88 -32.52 28.21
C ALA A 216 56.73 -33.90 28.88
N ALA A 217 55.62 -34.61 28.63
CA ALA A 217 55.42 -35.97 29.13
C ALA A 217 56.41 -36.98 28.51
N TRP A 218 56.69 -36.87 27.21
CA TRP A 218 57.70 -37.68 26.54
C TRP A 218 59.12 -37.43 27.06
N ASP A 219 59.50 -36.17 27.28
CA ASP A 219 60.82 -35.80 27.82
C ASP A 219 61.04 -36.33 29.24
N GLU A 220 59.98 -36.35 30.06
CA GLU A 220 60.01 -36.94 31.41
C GLU A 220 60.18 -38.46 31.35
N GLN A 221 59.44 -39.14 30.47
CA GLN A 221 59.54 -40.59 30.32
C GLN A 221 60.89 -41.03 29.76
N ALA A 222 61.49 -40.25 28.85
CA ALA A 222 62.84 -40.47 28.34
C ALA A 222 63.89 -40.35 29.46
N ARG A 223 63.74 -39.40 30.39
CA ARG A 223 64.62 -39.26 31.56
C ARG A 223 64.51 -40.45 32.52
N GLN A 224 63.32 -41.02 32.69
CA GLN A 224 63.10 -42.18 33.56
C GLN A 224 63.66 -43.50 32.98
N LEU A 225 63.81 -43.62 31.66
CA LEU A 225 64.32 -44.82 31.00
C LEU A 225 65.84 -44.78 30.74
N GLY A 226 66.46 -43.60 30.80
CA GLY A 226 67.87 -43.38 30.50
C GLY A 226 68.79 -43.11 31.70
N GLY A 227 68.28 -43.20 32.92
CA GLY A 227 69.04 -43.16 34.18
C GLY A 227 69.02 -44.51 34.87
#